data_AF-A0A7X8GQM7-F1
#
_entry.id   AF-A0A7X8GQM7-F1
#
_cell.length_a   1.000
_cell.length_b   1.000
_cell.length_c   1.000
_cell.angle_alpha   90.00
_cell.angle_beta   90.00
_cell.angle_gamma   90.00
#
_symmetry.space_group_name_H-M   'P 1'
#
loop_
_entity.id
_entity.type
_entity.pdbx_description
1 polymer ?
#
loop_
_entity_poly.entity_id
_entity_poly.type
_entity_poly.pdbx_seq_one_letter_code
_entity_poly.pdbx_strand_id
1 'polypeptide(L)'
;HASHDKSLAADKRELANRAKEDARFVASLATQSQLGMTVNARELELMVRRLASHPLSEAKELGEKLCSEARAVAPSILLFCEANPFDSETYPALASLASEKIPLDKNPQTEITLVEASPEPDLTLLTSLLYRVSSTSFQACRATVNQMDEKERLELVKIAFERAELYDSMLREFEHVALTFEIICSASCFAQLKRHRMATISAQSYDVNLGCTIPESIEKIKKDKEFKDLIGKCNDLYHNLLKINPDAAGYALTNAHRRRVLLTVNARELYHFSRLRSDAHAQWEIREVSERMIELGRAVMPLTLMLAGGKDSYPVMYEKIFGHPPRVVAAELPGERKVKYSS
;
A
#
# COMPACT_ATOMS: atom_id res chain seq x y z
N HIS A 1 37.67 18.22 -11.27
CA HIS A 1 37.08 19.47 -10.79
C HIS A 1 35.55 19.46 -10.58
N ALA A 2 34.88 18.29 -10.56
CA ALA A 2 33.43 18.18 -10.34
C ALA A 2 33.03 17.84 -8.88
N SER A 3 33.92 18.07 -7.91
CA SER A 3 33.73 17.73 -6.49
C SER A 3 33.25 18.89 -5.62
N HIS A 4 33.07 20.09 -6.20
CA HIS A 4 32.74 21.31 -5.44
C HIS A 4 31.40 21.95 -5.82
N ASP A 5 30.67 21.40 -6.79
CA ASP A 5 29.34 21.89 -7.12
C ASP A 5 28.28 21.02 -6.43
N LYS A 6 27.65 21.61 -5.40
CA LYS A 6 26.64 20.93 -4.57
C LYS A 6 25.41 20.52 -5.37
N SER A 7 25.09 21.23 -6.46
CA SER A 7 23.94 20.91 -7.32
C SER A 7 24.18 19.62 -8.12
N LEU A 8 25.32 19.55 -8.81
CA LEU A 8 25.77 18.36 -9.55
C LEU A 8 25.98 17.13 -8.65
N ALA A 9 26.40 17.33 -7.40
CA ALA A 9 26.51 16.26 -6.42
C ALA A 9 25.13 15.77 -5.91
N ALA A 10 24.16 16.67 -5.75
CA ALA A 10 22.79 16.32 -5.41
C ALA A 10 22.11 15.53 -6.55
N ASP A 11 22.28 15.98 -7.80
CA ASP A 11 21.76 15.29 -8.99
C ASP A 11 22.34 13.87 -9.13
N LYS A 12 23.65 13.70 -8.90
CA LYS A 12 24.28 12.37 -8.91
C LYS A 12 23.76 11.46 -7.81
N ARG A 13 23.51 11.99 -6.62
CA ARG A 13 22.96 11.21 -5.50
C ARG A 13 21.54 10.78 -5.78
N GLU A 14 20.71 11.67 -6.32
CA GLU A 14 19.34 11.36 -6.71
C GLU A 14 19.31 10.29 -7.81
N LEU A 15 20.12 10.46 -8.85
CA LEU A 15 20.24 9.48 -9.93
C LEU A 15 20.72 8.11 -9.40
N ALA A 16 21.70 8.09 -8.50
CA ALA A 16 22.17 6.86 -7.87
C ALA A 16 21.08 6.18 -7.01
N ASN A 17 20.25 6.96 -6.31
CA ASN A 17 19.13 6.42 -5.54
C ASN A 17 18.05 5.83 -6.45
N ARG A 18 17.68 6.53 -7.54
CA ARG A 18 16.74 6.02 -8.54
C ARG A 18 17.24 4.73 -9.18
N ALA A 19 18.52 4.69 -9.56
CA ALA A 19 19.14 3.48 -10.10
C ALA A 19 19.11 2.31 -9.11
N LYS A 20 19.34 2.56 -7.81
CA LYS A 20 19.23 1.55 -6.77
C LYS A 20 17.81 1.04 -6.59
N GLU A 21 16.80 1.92 -6.64
CA GLU A 21 15.40 1.52 -6.58
C GLU A 21 15.01 0.63 -7.76
N ASP A 22 15.35 1.02 -8.98
CA ASP A 22 15.04 0.23 -10.18
C ASP A 22 15.83 -1.10 -10.23
N ALA A 23 17.08 -1.11 -9.75
CA ALA A 23 17.87 -2.33 -9.65
C ALA A 23 17.26 -3.37 -8.69
N ARG A 24 16.40 -2.97 -7.74
CA ARG A 24 15.73 -3.93 -6.84
C ARG A 24 14.81 -4.90 -7.57
N PHE A 25 14.31 -4.54 -8.76
CA PHE A 25 13.40 -5.39 -9.54
C PHE A 25 14.04 -6.74 -9.93
N VAL A 26 15.37 -6.80 -10.11
CA VAL A 26 16.08 -8.07 -10.34
C VAL A 26 16.52 -8.78 -9.07
N ALA A 27 16.37 -8.17 -7.89
CA ALA A 27 16.76 -8.81 -6.64
C ALA A 27 15.79 -9.95 -6.29
N SER A 28 16.36 -11.08 -5.85
CA SER A 28 15.60 -12.26 -5.45
C SER A 28 14.74 -11.97 -4.21
N LEU A 29 13.55 -12.59 -4.16
CA LEU A 29 12.68 -12.61 -2.98
C LEU A 29 13.26 -13.41 -1.81
N ALA A 30 14.32 -14.18 -2.04
CA ALA A 30 15.11 -14.84 -1.00
C ALA A 30 16.17 -13.94 -0.35
N THR A 31 16.26 -12.66 -0.75
CA THR A 31 17.25 -11.73 -0.19
C THR A 31 17.00 -11.55 1.31
N GLN A 32 17.97 -11.97 2.13
CA GLN A 32 17.91 -11.81 3.56
C GLN A 32 18.04 -10.33 3.97
N SER A 33 17.32 -9.95 5.02
CA SER A 33 17.35 -8.60 5.57
C SER A 33 17.34 -8.63 7.09
N GLN A 34 17.64 -7.49 7.69
CA GLN A 34 17.57 -7.30 9.13
C GLN A 34 16.19 -6.77 9.50
N LEU A 35 15.60 -7.31 10.56
CA LEU A 35 14.32 -6.87 11.09
C LEU A 35 14.53 -6.33 12.51
N GLY A 36 14.18 -5.06 12.72
CA GLY A 36 13.94 -4.48 14.03
C GLY A 36 12.45 -4.30 14.24
N MET A 37 11.94 -4.74 15.38
CA MET A 37 10.51 -4.70 15.71
C MET A 37 10.29 -4.36 17.18
N THR A 38 9.35 -3.47 17.44
CA THR A 38 8.70 -3.33 18.74
C THR A 38 7.29 -3.87 18.61
N VAL A 39 6.92 -4.79 19.49
CA VAL A 39 5.62 -5.47 19.46
C VAL A 39 5.15 -5.70 20.89
N ASN A 40 3.84 -5.64 21.12
CA ASN A 40 3.31 -6.02 22.42
C ASN A 40 3.26 -7.56 22.54
N ALA A 41 3.20 -8.08 23.77
CA ALA A 41 3.26 -9.52 23.99
C ALA A 41 2.10 -10.30 23.36
N ARG A 42 0.90 -9.70 23.23
CA ARG A 42 -0.27 -10.35 22.63
C ARG A 42 -0.14 -10.50 21.12
N GLU A 43 0.33 -9.46 20.44
CA GLU A 43 0.65 -9.52 19.01
C GLU A 43 1.81 -10.48 18.74
N LEU A 44 2.81 -10.52 19.63
CA LEU A 44 3.90 -11.49 19.52
C LEU A 44 3.42 -12.94 19.64
N GLU A 45 2.52 -13.23 20.58
CA GLU A 45 1.89 -14.54 20.70
C GLU A 45 1.20 -14.94 19.39
N LEU A 46 0.39 -14.05 18.80
CA LEU A 46 -0.28 -14.29 17.51
C LEU A 46 0.74 -14.57 16.39
N MET A 47 1.83 -13.81 16.33
CA MET A 47 2.90 -14.03 15.35
C MET A 47 3.56 -15.40 15.52
N VAL A 48 3.96 -15.75 16.74
CA VAL A 48 4.60 -17.05 17.07
C VAL A 48 3.68 -18.21 16.71
N ARG A 49 2.41 -18.13 17.08
CA ARG A 49 1.40 -19.16 16.78
C ARG A 49 1.23 -19.40 15.27
N ARG A 50 1.21 -18.32 14.48
CA ARG A 50 1.14 -18.39 13.01
C ARG A 50 2.42 -18.97 12.40
N LEU A 51 3.59 -18.59 12.93
CA LEU A 51 4.89 -19.13 12.50
C LEU A 51 5.01 -20.63 12.79
N ALA A 52 4.57 -21.07 13.98
CA ALA A 52 4.53 -22.49 14.35
C ALA A 52 3.61 -23.31 13.42
N SER A 53 2.52 -22.69 12.94
CA SER A 53 1.54 -23.32 12.03
C SER A 53 1.95 -23.25 10.54
N HIS A 54 3.03 -22.55 10.20
CA HIS A 54 3.46 -22.34 8.81
C HIS A 54 4.12 -23.61 8.24
N PRO A 55 3.94 -23.98 6.95
CA PRO A 55 4.56 -25.19 6.39
C PRO A 55 6.10 -25.16 6.35
N LEU A 56 6.69 -23.97 6.12
CA LEU A 56 8.14 -23.77 6.02
C LEU A 56 8.87 -23.97 7.36
N SER A 57 9.99 -24.71 7.32
CA SER A 57 10.86 -25.00 8.47
C SER A 57 11.45 -23.75 9.11
N GLU A 58 11.94 -22.82 8.30
CA GLU A 58 12.58 -21.58 8.73
C GLU A 58 11.60 -20.63 9.42
N ALA A 59 10.32 -20.68 9.04
CA ALA A 59 9.26 -19.94 9.72
C ALA A 59 9.02 -20.50 11.11
N LYS A 60 8.95 -21.84 11.25
CA LYS A 60 8.82 -22.51 12.55
C LYS A 60 10.02 -22.22 13.45
N GLU A 61 11.24 -22.33 12.92
CA GLU A 61 12.48 -22.03 13.64
C GLU A 61 12.51 -20.57 14.15
N LEU A 62 12.08 -19.62 13.32
CA LEU A 62 11.95 -18.22 13.75
C LEU A 62 10.91 -18.08 14.88
N GLY A 63 9.77 -18.75 14.75
CA GLY A 63 8.73 -18.77 15.78
C GLY A 63 9.24 -19.30 17.11
N GLU A 64 9.99 -20.40 17.10
CA GLU A 64 10.62 -21.00 18.28
C GLU A 64 11.63 -20.04 18.95
N LYS A 65 12.51 -19.41 18.16
CA LYS A 65 13.48 -18.43 18.65
C LYS A 65 12.78 -17.23 19.31
N LEU A 66 11.78 -16.66 18.65
CA LEU A 66 10.98 -15.55 19.19
C LEU A 66 10.27 -15.96 20.49
N CYS A 67 9.67 -17.16 20.51
CA CYS A 67 8.97 -17.66 21.68
C CYS A 67 9.92 -17.88 22.87
N SER A 68 11.12 -18.42 22.64
CA SER A 68 12.11 -18.68 23.69
C SER A 68 12.57 -17.38 24.35
N GLU A 69 12.96 -16.39 23.55
CA GLU A 69 13.39 -15.07 24.05
C GLU A 69 12.26 -14.37 24.82
N ALA A 70 11.03 -14.44 24.31
CA ALA A 70 9.90 -13.78 24.93
C ALA A 70 9.45 -14.46 26.24
N ARG A 71 9.53 -15.81 26.33
CA ARG A 71 9.24 -16.57 27.56
C ARG A 71 10.24 -16.30 28.67
N ALA A 72 11.49 -15.97 28.35
CA ALA A 72 12.49 -15.58 29.35
C ALA A 72 12.11 -14.26 30.06
N VAL A 73 11.36 -13.38 29.40
CA VAL A 73 10.98 -12.06 29.92
C VAL A 73 9.56 -12.05 30.51
N ALA A 74 8.59 -12.67 29.82
CA ALA A 74 7.17 -12.57 30.17
C ALA A 74 6.41 -13.90 29.93
N PRO A 75 6.72 -14.96 30.70
CA PRO A 75 6.17 -16.30 30.46
C PRO A 75 4.66 -16.39 30.66
N SER A 76 4.10 -15.63 31.61
CA SER A 76 2.67 -15.66 31.93
C SER A 76 1.77 -15.06 30.86
N ILE A 77 2.31 -14.33 29.89
CA ILE A 77 1.55 -13.66 28.83
C ILE A 77 1.50 -14.53 27.55
N LEU A 78 2.40 -15.49 27.40
CA LEU A 78 2.55 -16.35 26.21
C LEU A 78 1.91 -17.71 26.45
N LEU A 79 0.59 -17.77 26.29
CA LEU A 79 -0.25 -18.94 26.53
C LEU A 79 -0.39 -19.82 25.27
N PHE A 80 -0.49 -19.21 24.09
CA PHE A 80 -0.85 -19.91 22.84
C PHE A 80 0.23 -19.79 21.77
N CYS A 81 1.37 -20.45 21.98
CA CYS A 81 2.51 -20.40 21.06
C CYS A 81 2.62 -21.60 20.11
N GLU A 82 1.80 -22.63 20.31
CA GLU A 82 1.86 -23.86 19.51
C GLU A 82 1.07 -23.74 18.21
N ALA A 83 1.40 -24.61 17.25
CA ALA A 83 0.63 -24.73 16.03
C ALA A 83 -0.83 -25.10 16.34
N ASN A 84 -1.78 -24.61 15.54
CA ASN A 84 -3.19 -24.94 15.72
C ASN A 84 -3.88 -25.25 14.39
N PRO A 85 -4.93 -26.10 14.37
CA PRO A 85 -5.65 -26.49 13.16
C PRO A 85 -6.21 -25.31 12.37
N PHE A 86 -6.68 -24.26 13.06
CA PHE A 86 -7.25 -23.10 12.37
C PHE A 86 -6.22 -22.42 11.47
N ASP A 87 -5.00 -22.18 11.98
CA ASP A 87 -3.93 -21.56 11.20
C ASP A 87 -3.29 -22.54 10.20
N SER A 88 -3.19 -23.84 10.53
CA SER A 88 -2.50 -24.83 9.68
C SER A 88 -3.36 -25.48 8.59
N GLU A 89 -4.68 -25.61 8.79
CA GLU A 89 -5.54 -26.42 7.91
C GLU A 89 -6.54 -25.59 7.10
N THR A 90 -6.93 -24.39 7.59
CA THR A 90 -7.99 -23.59 6.94
C THR A 90 -7.62 -23.13 5.53
N TYR A 91 -6.43 -22.52 5.35
CA TYR A 91 -6.00 -22.06 4.02
C TYR A 91 -5.77 -23.21 3.03
N PRO A 92 -5.13 -24.34 3.42
CA PRO A 92 -5.06 -25.51 2.56
C PRO A 92 -6.43 -26.04 2.13
N ALA A 93 -7.40 -26.12 3.04
CA ALA A 93 -8.76 -26.56 2.71
C ALA A 93 -9.45 -25.60 1.72
N LEU A 94 -9.33 -24.28 1.94
CA LEU A 94 -9.83 -23.26 1.01
C LEU A 94 -9.16 -23.35 -0.36
N ALA A 95 -7.85 -23.59 -0.41
CA ALA A 95 -7.11 -23.74 -1.65
C ALA A 95 -7.55 -24.97 -2.45
N SER A 96 -7.82 -26.10 -1.77
CA SER A 96 -8.37 -27.30 -2.40
C SER A 96 -9.72 -27.00 -3.04
N LEU A 97 -10.66 -26.40 -2.30
CA LEU A 97 -11.97 -26.02 -2.83
C LEU A 97 -11.85 -25.04 -4.01
N ALA A 98 -10.97 -24.04 -3.90
CA ALA A 98 -10.75 -23.06 -4.95
C ALA A 98 -10.25 -23.71 -6.25
N SER A 99 -9.32 -24.67 -6.15
CA SER A 99 -8.77 -25.40 -7.30
C SER A 99 -9.82 -26.21 -8.08
N GLU A 100 -10.88 -26.66 -7.40
CA GLU A 100 -11.98 -27.41 -8.01
C GLU A 100 -13.04 -26.48 -8.64
N LYS A 101 -13.25 -25.29 -8.07
CA LYS A 101 -14.38 -24.42 -8.39
C LYS A 101 -14.03 -23.24 -9.29
N ILE A 102 -12.81 -22.72 -9.21
CA ILE A 102 -12.41 -21.49 -9.88
C ILE A 102 -11.63 -21.85 -11.16
N PRO A 103 -12.16 -21.55 -12.36
CA PRO A 103 -11.43 -21.78 -13.59
C PRO A 103 -10.26 -20.80 -13.72
N LEU A 104 -9.24 -21.19 -14.48
CA LEU A 104 -8.16 -20.29 -14.85
C LEU A 104 -8.70 -19.16 -15.73
N ASP A 105 -8.38 -17.92 -15.36
CA ASP A 105 -8.67 -16.76 -16.18
C ASP A 105 -7.78 -16.75 -17.43
N LYS A 106 -8.38 -16.47 -18.58
CA LYS A 106 -7.72 -16.44 -19.89
C LYS A 106 -7.72 -15.06 -20.53
N ASN A 107 -8.43 -14.10 -19.94
CA ASN A 107 -8.60 -12.78 -20.54
C ASN A 107 -7.44 -11.85 -20.16
N PRO A 108 -7.10 -10.88 -21.03
CA PRO A 108 -6.20 -9.80 -20.67
C PRO A 108 -6.75 -9.07 -19.44
N GLN A 109 -5.92 -8.91 -18.43
CA GLN A 109 -6.31 -8.29 -17.17
C GLN A 109 -5.88 -6.82 -17.12
N THR A 110 -6.79 -5.96 -16.67
CA THR A 110 -6.47 -4.57 -16.34
C THR A 110 -5.65 -4.55 -15.07
N GLU A 111 -4.55 -3.78 -15.04
CA GLU A 111 -3.66 -3.77 -13.88
C GLU A 111 -4.32 -3.25 -12.61
N ILE A 112 -5.28 -2.33 -12.73
CA ILE A 112 -6.01 -1.76 -11.58
C ILE A 112 -7.48 -1.62 -11.94
N THR A 113 -8.32 -2.28 -11.15
CA THR A 113 -9.78 -2.26 -11.31
C THR A 113 -10.44 -1.87 -10.00
N LEU A 114 -11.43 -0.96 -10.07
CA LEU A 114 -12.32 -0.69 -8.95
C LEU A 114 -13.36 -1.82 -8.88
N VAL A 115 -13.30 -2.63 -7.83
CA VAL A 115 -14.17 -3.79 -7.61
C VAL A 115 -15.48 -3.36 -6.96
N GLU A 116 -15.39 -2.50 -5.94
CA GLU A 116 -16.55 -2.07 -5.17
C GLU A 116 -16.34 -0.66 -4.62
N ALA A 117 -17.42 0.11 -4.53
CA ALA A 117 -17.48 1.40 -3.85
C ALA A 117 -18.67 1.41 -2.90
N SER A 118 -18.54 2.12 -1.77
CA SER A 118 -19.69 2.36 -0.88
C SER A 118 -20.86 2.97 -1.66
N PRO A 119 -22.12 2.61 -1.34
CA PRO A 119 -23.28 3.17 -2.00
C PRO A 119 -23.39 4.67 -1.67
N GLU A 120 -23.64 5.48 -2.72
CA GLU A 120 -23.81 6.94 -2.62
C GLU A 120 -22.75 7.60 -1.71
N PRO A 121 -21.44 7.43 -2.04
CA PRO A 121 -20.35 7.72 -1.11
C PRO A 121 -20.31 9.18 -0.70
N ASP A 122 -20.46 10.12 -1.64
CA ASP A 122 -20.49 11.54 -1.34
C ASP A 122 -21.63 11.91 -0.39
N LEU A 123 -22.82 11.39 -0.62
CA LEU A 123 -23.96 11.64 0.28
C LEU A 123 -23.73 11.05 1.66
N THR A 124 -23.06 9.89 1.74
CA THR A 124 -22.69 9.24 3.00
C THR A 124 -21.67 10.05 3.80
N LEU A 125 -20.66 10.61 3.13
CA LEU A 125 -19.73 11.53 3.78
C LEU A 125 -20.45 12.78 4.30
N LEU A 126 -21.22 13.48 3.46
CA LEU A 126 -21.94 14.70 3.83
C LEU A 126 -22.90 14.47 5.00
N THR A 127 -23.63 13.35 4.96
CA THR A 127 -24.53 12.95 6.06
C THR A 127 -23.75 12.72 7.34
N SER A 128 -22.58 12.07 7.26
CA SER A 128 -21.75 11.76 8.43
C SER A 128 -21.15 13.02 9.06
N LEU A 129 -20.74 13.99 8.23
CA LEU A 129 -20.27 15.31 8.67
C LEU A 129 -21.36 16.06 9.44
N LEU A 130 -22.59 16.13 8.90
CA LEU A 130 -23.72 16.77 9.60
C LEU A 130 -24.14 16.00 10.86
N TYR A 131 -24.17 14.67 10.80
CA TYR A 131 -24.51 13.83 11.94
C TYR A 131 -23.57 14.10 13.13
N ARG A 132 -22.25 14.21 12.87
CA ARG A 132 -21.26 14.45 13.93
C ARG A 132 -21.52 15.72 14.74
N VAL A 133 -22.07 16.76 14.11
CA VAL A 133 -22.22 18.10 14.70
C VAL A 133 -23.68 18.47 15.00
N SER A 134 -24.60 17.51 14.87
CA SER A 134 -26.03 17.70 15.14
C SER A 134 -26.50 16.82 16.31
N SER A 135 -27.76 17.01 16.71
CA SER A 135 -28.44 16.17 17.72
C SER A 135 -29.59 15.37 17.12
N THR A 136 -29.58 15.18 15.80
CA THR A 136 -30.63 14.45 15.06
C THR A 136 -30.11 13.08 14.60
N SER A 137 -31.04 12.21 14.18
CA SER A 137 -30.67 10.88 13.68
C SER A 137 -29.98 10.96 12.33
N PHE A 138 -29.21 9.92 12.00
CA PHE A 138 -28.57 9.78 10.69
C PHE A 138 -29.59 9.87 9.54
N GLN A 139 -30.79 9.32 9.71
CA GLN A 139 -31.87 9.39 8.73
C GLN A 139 -32.35 10.82 8.50
N ALA A 140 -32.45 11.63 9.56
CA ALA A 140 -32.83 13.04 9.44
C ALA A 140 -31.74 13.84 8.70
N CYS A 141 -30.46 13.64 9.05
CA CYS A 141 -29.34 14.24 8.33
C CYS A 141 -29.33 13.83 6.86
N ARG A 142 -29.59 12.55 6.56
CA ARG A 142 -29.66 12.03 5.19
C ARG A 142 -30.79 12.70 4.40
N ALA A 143 -31.96 12.86 5.02
CA ALA A 143 -33.08 13.56 4.39
C ALA A 143 -32.71 15.02 4.05
N THR A 144 -32.00 15.72 4.95
CA THR A 144 -31.49 17.07 4.68
C THR A 144 -30.52 17.08 3.49
N VAL A 145 -29.52 16.19 3.47
CA VAL A 145 -28.53 16.12 2.36
C VAL A 145 -29.20 15.77 1.02
N ASN A 146 -30.24 14.92 1.04
CA ASN A 146 -30.98 14.57 -0.17
C ASN A 146 -31.78 15.75 -0.74
N GLN A 147 -32.20 16.70 0.11
CA GLN A 147 -32.88 17.93 -0.32
C GLN A 147 -31.92 19.00 -0.84
N MET A 148 -30.62 18.90 -0.53
CA MET A 148 -29.61 19.83 -1.01
C MET A 148 -29.35 19.65 -2.51
N ASP A 149 -29.17 20.76 -3.23
CA ASP A 149 -28.67 20.76 -4.59
C ASP A 149 -27.14 20.50 -4.66
N GLU A 150 -26.59 20.38 -5.87
CA GLU A 150 -25.16 20.12 -6.07
C GLU A 150 -24.26 21.21 -5.49
N LYS A 151 -24.70 22.47 -5.54
CA LYS A 151 -23.93 23.62 -5.05
C LYS A 151 -23.91 23.62 -3.52
N GLU A 152 -25.03 23.36 -2.88
CA GLU A 152 -25.13 23.24 -1.42
C GLU A 152 -24.28 22.09 -0.89
N ARG A 153 -24.30 20.93 -1.56
CA ARG A 153 -23.43 19.78 -1.23
C ARG A 153 -21.95 20.11 -1.38
N LEU A 154 -21.59 20.82 -2.45
CA LEU A 154 -20.23 21.28 -2.69
C LEU A 154 -19.76 22.25 -1.59
N GLU A 155 -20.58 23.24 -1.22
CA GLU A 155 -20.22 24.16 -0.15
C GLU A 155 -20.10 23.44 1.21
N LEU A 156 -20.97 22.47 1.48
CA LEU A 156 -20.87 21.64 2.69
C LEU A 156 -19.56 20.87 2.75
N VAL A 157 -19.15 20.20 1.66
CA VAL A 157 -17.87 19.46 1.67
C VAL A 157 -16.67 20.40 1.76
N LYS A 158 -16.74 21.58 1.12
CA LYS A 158 -15.67 22.58 1.16
C LYS A 158 -15.37 23.03 2.59
N ILE A 159 -16.38 23.15 3.46
CA ILE A 159 -16.17 23.46 4.88
C ILE A 159 -15.25 22.44 5.56
N ALA A 160 -15.34 21.15 5.20
CA ALA A 160 -14.49 20.09 5.74
C ALA A 160 -13.05 20.13 5.23
N PHE A 161 -12.80 20.78 4.09
CA PHE A 161 -11.49 20.85 3.43
C PHE A 161 -10.76 22.19 3.62
N GLU A 162 -11.49 23.29 3.79
CA GLU A 162 -10.97 24.66 3.72
C GLU A 162 -9.76 24.91 4.63
N ARG A 163 -9.70 24.25 5.79
CA ARG A 163 -8.63 24.43 6.78
C ARG A 163 -7.57 23.31 6.76
N ALA A 164 -7.68 22.36 5.84
CA ALA A 164 -6.74 21.26 5.75
C ALA A 164 -5.41 21.73 5.13
N GLU A 165 -4.30 21.26 5.68
CA GLU A 165 -2.98 21.41 5.06
C GLU A 165 -2.49 20.07 4.48
N LEU A 166 -1.42 20.11 3.68
CA LEU A 166 -0.88 18.93 2.99
C LEU A 166 -0.45 17.77 3.90
N TYR A 167 -0.23 18.06 5.20
CA TYR A 167 0.21 17.09 6.22
C TYR A 167 -0.91 16.67 7.16
N ASP A 168 -2.08 17.30 7.08
CA ASP A 168 -3.20 16.97 7.94
C ASP A 168 -3.88 15.68 7.47
N SER A 169 -4.32 14.89 8.44
CA SER A 169 -5.21 13.78 8.15
C SER A 169 -6.62 14.32 7.95
N MET A 170 -7.35 13.77 6.98
CA MET A 170 -8.76 14.06 6.83
C MET A 170 -9.56 13.69 8.09
N LEU A 171 -10.73 14.30 8.25
CA LEU A 171 -11.65 14.05 9.36
C LEU A 171 -12.05 12.56 9.42
N ARG A 172 -12.46 12.09 10.61
CA ARG A 172 -12.81 10.67 10.83
C ARG A 172 -14.01 10.23 10.01
N GLU A 173 -14.89 11.14 9.65
CA GLU A 173 -16.10 10.88 8.88
C GLU A 173 -15.77 10.36 7.47
N PHE A 174 -14.56 10.61 6.96
CA PHE A 174 -14.04 10.02 5.72
C PHE A 174 -13.78 8.51 5.84
N GLU A 175 -13.81 7.94 7.04
CA GLU A 175 -13.69 6.49 7.26
C GLU A 175 -15.00 5.74 6.95
N HIS A 176 -16.14 6.43 6.87
CA HIS A 176 -17.45 5.81 6.59
C HIS A 176 -17.68 5.44 5.12
N VAL A 177 -16.76 5.81 4.23
CA VAL A 177 -16.82 5.50 2.80
C VAL A 177 -15.54 4.81 2.38
N ALA A 178 -15.68 3.73 1.61
CA ALA A 178 -14.59 2.87 1.22
C ALA A 178 -14.67 2.43 -0.24
N LEU A 179 -13.51 2.05 -0.74
CA LEU A 179 -13.30 1.50 -2.08
C LEU A 179 -12.52 0.20 -1.95
N THR A 180 -12.90 -0.79 -2.76
CA THR A 180 -12.15 -2.04 -2.93
C THR A 180 -11.59 -2.07 -4.34
N PHE A 181 -10.29 -2.30 -4.45
CA PHE A 181 -9.56 -2.40 -5.70
C PHE A 181 -8.95 -3.78 -5.86
N GLU A 182 -8.94 -4.29 -7.09
CA GLU A 182 -8.03 -5.35 -7.50
C GLU A 182 -6.83 -4.71 -8.20
N ILE A 183 -5.63 -5.05 -7.73
CA ILE A 183 -4.37 -4.47 -8.18
C ILE A 183 -3.42 -5.60 -8.58
N ILE A 184 -2.90 -5.56 -9.79
CA ILE A 184 -1.78 -6.38 -10.25
C ILE A 184 -0.52 -5.53 -10.12
N CYS A 185 0.38 -5.89 -9.21
CA CYS A 185 1.60 -5.13 -8.99
C CYS A 185 2.81 -6.02 -8.72
N SER A 186 4.01 -5.47 -8.97
CA SER A 186 5.28 -6.14 -8.66
C SER A 186 5.46 -6.32 -7.15
N ALA A 187 6.39 -7.20 -6.75
CA ALA A 187 6.79 -7.30 -5.35
C ALA A 187 7.35 -5.98 -4.81
N SER A 188 8.09 -5.23 -5.64
CA SER A 188 8.64 -3.90 -5.29
C SER A 188 7.52 -2.93 -4.90
N CYS A 189 6.47 -2.89 -5.70
CA CYS A 189 5.30 -2.05 -5.43
C CYS A 189 4.51 -2.56 -4.22
N PHE A 190 4.26 -3.87 -4.13
CA PHE A 190 3.58 -4.49 -3.00
C PHE A 190 4.28 -4.23 -1.66
N ALA A 191 5.62 -4.21 -1.64
CA ALA A 191 6.40 -3.90 -0.45
C ALA A 191 6.19 -2.46 0.07
N GLN A 192 5.77 -1.54 -0.80
CA GLN A 192 5.37 -0.18 -0.44
C GLN A 192 3.88 -0.12 -0.06
N LEU A 193 3.02 -0.79 -0.83
CA LEU A 193 1.57 -0.85 -0.62
C LEU A 193 1.23 -1.42 0.77
N LYS A 194 1.86 -2.53 1.18
CA LYS A 194 1.57 -3.21 2.45
C LYS A 194 1.93 -2.43 3.72
N ARG A 195 2.52 -1.22 3.58
CA ARG A 195 2.84 -0.33 4.70
C ARG A 195 1.64 0.51 5.16
N HIS A 196 0.55 0.49 4.41
CA HIS A 196 -0.69 1.24 4.69
C HIS A 196 -1.61 0.42 5.60
N ARG A 197 -1.37 0.54 6.91
CA ARG A 197 -1.91 -0.38 7.93
C ARG A 197 -3.41 -0.24 8.20
N MET A 198 -4.04 0.89 7.86
CA MET A 198 -5.50 1.02 7.95
C MET A 198 -6.22 0.35 6.78
N ALA A 199 -5.51 -0.02 5.71
CA ALA A 199 -6.09 -0.74 4.59
C ALA A 199 -6.22 -2.24 4.90
N THR A 200 -7.24 -2.87 4.31
CA THR A 200 -7.39 -4.33 4.31
C THR A 200 -6.76 -4.87 3.04
N ILE A 201 -5.83 -5.81 3.18
CA ILE A 201 -5.01 -6.33 2.08
C ILE A 201 -5.11 -7.85 2.05
N SER A 202 -5.61 -8.40 0.94
CA SER A 202 -5.53 -9.82 0.65
C SER A 202 -4.71 -10.02 -0.63
N ALA A 203 -3.54 -10.63 -0.50
CA ALA A 203 -2.64 -10.84 -1.62
C ALA A 203 -2.62 -12.31 -2.03
N GLN A 204 -2.70 -12.58 -3.33
CA GLN A 204 -2.41 -13.89 -3.89
C GLN A 204 -0.89 -14.14 -3.90
N SER A 205 -0.52 -15.39 -4.16
CA SER A 205 0.86 -15.76 -4.50
C SER A 205 1.33 -15.00 -5.75
N TYR A 206 2.65 -14.87 -5.90
CA TYR A 206 3.21 -14.39 -7.17
C TYR A 206 2.88 -15.40 -8.27
N ASP A 207 2.56 -14.90 -9.45
CA ASP A 207 2.14 -15.69 -10.60
C ASP A 207 2.99 -15.29 -11.80
N VAL A 208 3.78 -16.24 -12.30
CA VAL A 208 4.66 -16.02 -13.46
C VAL A 208 3.87 -15.68 -14.74
N ASN A 209 2.60 -16.09 -14.82
CA ASN A 209 1.72 -15.77 -15.96
C ASN A 209 1.25 -14.32 -15.93
N LEU A 210 1.29 -13.67 -14.77
CA LEU A 210 1.12 -12.22 -14.70
C LEU A 210 2.34 -11.50 -15.27
N GLY A 211 3.43 -12.15 -15.64
CA GLY A 211 4.63 -11.48 -16.17
C GLY A 211 5.37 -10.65 -15.11
N CYS A 212 6.23 -9.74 -15.57
CA CYS A 212 7.09 -8.95 -14.71
C CYS A 212 7.05 -7.46 -15.06
N THR A 213 7.29 -6.62 -14.05
CA THR A 213 7.47 -5.19 -14.21
C THR A 213 8.94 -4.89 -14.54
N ILE A 214 9.20 -4.26 -15.69
CA ILE A 214 10.55 -3.86 -16.11
C ILE A 214 10.64 -2.34 -16.00
N PRO A 215 11.56 -1.77 -15.19
CA PRO A 215 11.72 -0.33 -15.12
C PRO A 215 12.16 0.27 -16.45
N GLU A 216 11.58 1.40 -16.84
CA GLU A 216 11.91 2.13 -18.08
C GLU A 216 13.42 2.48 -18.15
N SER A 217 14.07 2.68 -17.00
CA SER A 217 15.51 2.92 -16.91
C SER A 217 16.36 1.75 -17.43
N ILE A 218 15.90 0.51 -17.28
CA ILE A 218 16.55 -0.69 -17.79
C ILE A 218 16.41 -0.77 -19.32
N GLU A 219 15.25 -0.39 -19.84
CA GLU A 219 15.01 -0.31 -21.29
C GLU A 219 15.86 0.78 -21.95
N LYS A 220 15.96 1.96 -21.31
CA LYS A 220 16.78 3.09 -21.77
C LYS A 220 18.26 2.73 -21.94
N ILE A 221 18.79 1.86 -21.08
CA ILE A 221 20.18 1.36 -21.19
C ILE A 221 20.31 0.09 -22.04
N LYS A 222 19.22 -0.34 -22.71
CA LYS A 222 19.17 -1.52 -23.60
C LYS A 222 19.59 -2.83 -22.91
N LYS A 223 19.19 -2.97 -21.64
CA LYS A 223 19.43 -4.16 -20.82
C LYS A 223 18.17 -5.01 -20.59
N ASP A 224 17.09 -4.68 -21.27
CA ASP A 224 15.81 -5.37 -21.19
C ASP A 224 15.92 -6.86 -21.59
N LYS A 225 16.75 -7.20 -22.58
CA LYS A 225 17.00 -8.60 -22.95
C LYS A 225 17.68 -9.39 -21.82
N GLU A 226 18.74 -8.83 -21.24
CA GLU A 226 19.46 -9.46 -20.12
C GLU A 226 18.55 -9.63 -18.90
N PHE A 227 17.70 -8.63 -18.64
CA PHE A 227 16.67 -8.70 -17.60
C PHE A 227 15.69 -9.84 -17.87
N LYS A 228 15.13 -9.93 -19.07
CA LYS A 228 14.17 -10.99 -19.46
C LYS A 228 14.80 -12.38 -19.41
N ASP A 229 16.06 -12.51 -19.82
CA ASP A 229 16.81 -13.79 -19.74
C ASP A 229 16.99 -14.24 -18.28
N LEU A 230 17.25 -13.30 -17.35
CA LEU A 230 17.30 -13.59 -15.92
C LEU A 230 15.94 -14.03 -15.38
N ILE A 231 14.87 -13.31 -15.73
CA ILE A 231 13.49 -13.66 -15.33
C ILE A 231 13.11 -15.05 -15.84
N GLY A 232 13.50 -15.40 -17.07
CA GLY A 232 13.30 -16.75 -17.62
C GLY A 232 13.93 -17.84 -16.75
N LYS A 233 15.18 -17.65 -16.32
CA LYS A 233 15.86 -18.58 -15.40
C LYS A 233 15.17 -18.68 -14.04
N CYS A 234 14.68 -17.57 -13.51
CA CYS A 234 13.89 -17.55 -12.27
C CYS A 234 12.58 -18.32 -12.41
N ASN A 235 11.89 -18.17 -13.55
CA ASN A 235 10.65 -18.90 -13.84
C ASN A 235 10.90 -20.42 -13.95
N ASP A 236 11.98 -20.83 -14.63
CA ASP A 236 12.36 -22.25 -14.72
C ASP A 236 12.66 -22.85 -13.34
N LEU A 237 13.42 -22.12 -12.52
CA LEU A 237 13.71 -22.54 -11.15
C LEU A 237 12.43 -22.61 -10.30
N TYR A 238 11.54 -21.62 -10.41
CA TYR A 238 10.24 -21.61 -9.74
C TYR A 238 9.42 -22.85 -10.10
N HIS A 239 9.29 -23.20 -11.38
CA HIS A 239 8.56 -24.39 -11.80
C HIS A 239 9.19 -25.70 -11.33
N ASN A 240 10.51 -25.77 -11.23
CA ASN A 240 11.19 -26.92 -10.65
C ASN A 240 10.94 -27.03 -9.15
N LEU A 241 10.98 -25.91 -8.42
CA LEU A 241 10.70 -25.88 -6.99
C LEU A 241 9.24 -26.17 -6.67
N LEU A 242 8.27 -25.74 -7.49
CA LEU A 242 6.85 -26.07 -7.32
C LEU A 242 6.60 -27.59 -7.23
N LYS A 243 7.40 -28.40 -7.94
CA LYS A 243 7.30 -29.87 -7.90
C LYS A 243 7.88 -30.48 -6.62
N ILE A 244 8.70 -29.74 -5.88
CA ILE A 244 9.43 -30.19 -4.69
C ILE A 244 8.76 -29.65 -3.43
N ASN A 245 8.57 -28.33 -3.37
CA ASN A 245 7.96 -27.61 -2.25
C ASN A 245 7.26 -26.34 -2.78
N PRO A 246 5.92 -26.38 -2.94
CA PRO A 246 5.15 -25.23 -3.41
C PRO A 246 5.29 -23.98 -2.54
N ASP A 247 5.40 -24.14 -1.21
CA ASP A 247 5.49 -23.03 -0.26
C ASP A 247 6.82 -22.28 -0.37
N ALA A 248 7.89 -22.96 -0.77
CA ALA A 248 9.23 -22.38 -0.95
C ALA A 248 9.49 -21.86 -2.37
N ALA A 249 8.69 -22.26 -3.36
CA ALA A 249 8.95 -21.95 -4.77
C ALA A 249 9.06 -20.44 -5.03
N GLY A 250 8.26 -19.63 -4.32
CA GLY A 250 8.27 -18.17 -4.44
C GLY A 250 9.63 -17.50 -4.17
N TYR A 251 10.55 -18.17 -3.45
CA TYR A 251 11.89 -17.65 -3.19
C TYR A 251 12.77 -17.53 -4.45
N ALA A 252 12.49 -18.32 -5.50
CA ALA A 252 13.21 -18.24 -6.77
C ALA A 252 12.90 -16.98 -7.57
N LEU A 253 11.78 -16.32 -7.27
CA LEU A 253 11.30 -15.16 -8.01
C LEU A 253 12.07 -13.90 -7.58
N THR A 254 11.89 -12.83 -8.34
CA THR A 254 12.49 -11.50 -8.12
C THR A 254 11.44 -10.46 -7.77
N ASN A 255 11.86 -9.27 -7.35
CA ASN A 255 10.89 -8.22 -7.04
C ASN A 255 10.09 -7.70 -8.25
N ALA A 256 10.50 -8.04 -9.47
CA ALA A 256 9.76 -7.72 -10.68
C ALA A 256 8.50 -8.58 -10.89
N HIS A 257 8.42 -9.74 -10.24
CA HIS A 257 7.29 -10.65 -10.43
C HIS A 257 6.02 -10.06 -9.82
N ARG A 258 4.90 -10.28 -10.52
CA ARG A 258 3.63 -9.65 -10.19
C ARG A 258 2.70 -10.59 -9.43
N ARG A 259 1.77 -10.00 -8.68
CA ARG A 259 0.70 -10.69 -7.96
C ARG A 259 -0.58 -9.87 -8.00
N ARG A 260 -1.72 -10.54 -7.80
CA ARG A 260 -3.00 -9.89 -7.55
C ARG A 260 -3.14 -9.55 -6.07
N VAL A 261 -3.64 -8.36 -5.81
CA VAL A 261 -3.87 -7.82 -4.48
C VAL A 261 -5.26 -7.21 -4.44
N LEU A 262 -6.11 -7.73 -3.56
CA LEU A 262 -7.36 -7.10 -3.20
C LEU A 262 -7.08 -6.11 -2.07
N LEU A 263 -7.35 -4.83 -2.32
CA LEU A 263 -7.11 -3.73 -1.41
C LEU A 263 -8.42 -3.00 -1.10
N THR A 264 -8.88 -3.04 0.14
CA THR A 264 -9.98 -2.20 0.61
C THR A 264 -9.44 -1.05 1.46
N VAL A 265 -9.82 0.17 1.10
CA VAL A 265 -9.33 1.41 1.71
C VAL A 265 -10.49 2.39 1.89
N ASN A 266 -10.58 3.01 3.07
CA ASN A 266 -11.53 4.11 3.28
C ASN A 266 -10.99 5.43 2.68
N ALA A 267 -11.84 6.42 2.46
CA ALA A 267 -11.38 7.67 1.84
C ALA A 267 -10.29 8.36 2.68
N ARG A 268 -10.37 8.32 4.02
CA ARG A 268 -9.34 8.91 4.90
C ARG A 268 -7.96 8.30 4.67
N GLU A 269 -7.87 6.97 4.57
CA GLU A 269 -6.63 6.28 4.26
C GLU A 269 -6.20 6.49 2.80
N LEU A 270 -7.15 6.62 1.85
CA LEU A 270 -6.81 6.91 0.46
C LEU A 270 -6.16 8.30 0.31
N TYR A 271 -6.59 9.30 1.08
CA TYR A 271 -5.89 10.59 1.17
C TYR A 271 -4.48 10.42 1.75
N HIS A 272 -4.32 9.64 2.81
CA HIS A 272 -3.00 9.38 3.39
C HIS A 272 -2.08 8.67 2.38
N PHE A 273 -2.61 7.67 1.68
CA PHE A 273 -1.95 6.95 0.60
C PHE A 273 -1.52 7.90 -0.52
N SER A 274 -2.44 8.73 -1.03
CA SER A 274 -2.14 9.65 -2.12
C SER A 274 -1.05 10.65 -1.77
N ARG A 275 -1.07 11.21 -0.55
CA ARG A 275 -0.07 12.19 -0.09
C ARG A 275 1.33 11.61 0.03
N LEU A 276 1.46 10.29 0.17
CA LEU A 276 2.76 9.62 0.26
C LEU A 276 3.18 8.96 -1.05
N ARG A 277 2.24 8.55 -1.89
CA ARG A 277 2.48 7.70 -3.06
C ARG A 277 2.27 8.39 -4.39
N SER A 278 1.48 9.45 -4.46
CA SER A 278 1.32 10.28 -5.67
C SER A 278 2.29 11.46 -5.74
N ASP A 279 3.34 11.47 -4.92
CA ASP A 279 4.35 12.55 -4.93
C ASP A 279 5.39 12.32 -6.04
N ALA A 280 5.94 13.39 -6.62
CA ALA A 280 7.01 13.34 -7.61
C ALA A 280 8.22 12.46 -7.19
N HIS A 281 8.54 12.39 -5.89
CA HIS A 281 9.66 11.60 -5.37
C HIS A 281 9.31 10.13 -5.07
N ALA A 282 8.04 9.76 -5.16
CA ALA A 282 7.62 8.38 -4.99
C ALA A 282 8.15 7.50 -6.14
N GLN A 283 8.40 6.23 -5.84
CA GLN A 283 8.77 5.27 -6.88
C GLN A 283 7.63 5.16 -7.91
N TRP A 284 8.00 5.13 -9.18
CA TRP A 284 7.09 5.35 -10.30
C TRP A 284 5.90 4.37 -10.34
N GLU A 285 6.12 3.08 -10.06
CA GLU A 285 5.05 2.06 -10.13
C GLU A 285 3.99 2.29 -9.04
N ILE A 286 4.39 2.53 -7.79
CA ILE A 286 3.41 2.82 -6.73
C ILE A 286 2.70 4.17 -6.95
N ARG A 287 3.36 5.11 -7.64
CA ARG A 287 2.76 6.39 -8.02
C ARG A 287 1.67 6.20 -9.06
N GLU A 288 1.94 5.46 -10.12
CA GLU A 288 0.95 5.09 -11.14
C GLU A 288 -0.24 4.34 -10.50
N VAL A 289 0.04 3.42 -9.57
CA VAL A 289 -1.02 2.73 -8.80
C VAL A 289 -1.89 3.72 -8.03
N SER A 290 -1.27 4.64 -7.31
CA SER A 290 -1.97 5.66 -6.51
C SER A 290 -2.79 6.62 -7.37
N GLU A 291 -2.21 7.13 -8.45
CA GLU A 291 -2.90 8.03 -9.38
C GLU A 291 -4.12 7.35 -10.01
N ARG A 292 -3.97 6.09 -10.46
CA ARG A 292 -5.08 5.34 -11.05
C ARG A 292 -6.18 5.03 -10.03
N MET A 293 -5.84 4.68 -8.80
CA MET A 293 -6.82 4.49 -7.73
C MET A 293 -7.61 5.78 -7.44
N ILE A 294 -6.94 6.94 -7.43
CA ILE A 294 -7.58 8.23 -7.22
C ILE A 294 -8.49 8.60 -8.40
N GLU A 295 -8.05 8.35 -9.62
CA GLU A 295 -8.84 8.58 -10.83
C GLU A 295 -10.15 7.77 -10.79
N LEU A 296 -10.05 6.46 -10.53
CA LEU A 296 -11.20 5.56 -10.39
C LEU A 296 -12.11 5.97 -9.22
N GLY A 297 -11.53 6.34 -8.09
CA GLY A 297 -12.28 6.82 -6.93
C GLY A 297 -13.04 8.11 -7.23
N ARG A 298 -12.40 9.09 -7.88
CA ARG A 298 -13.04 10.36 -8.24
C ARG A 298 -14.23 10.20 -9.17
N ALA A 299 -14.22 9.16 -10.02
CA ALA A 299 -15.35 8.87 -10.89
C ALA A 299 -16.62 8.49 -10.10
N VAL A 300 -16.49 7.92 -8.89
CA VAL A 300 -17.62 7.48 -8.07
C VAL A 300 -17.89 8.36 -6.84
N MET A 301 -16.91 9.12 -6.36
CA MET A 301 -17.02 10.01 -5.21
C MET A 301 -16.31 11.36 -5.43
N PRO A 302 -16.74 12.14 -6.44
CA PRO A 302 -16.05 13.36 -6.85
C PRO A 302 -15.95 14.42 -5.76
N LEU A 303 -16.95 14.57 -4.88
CA LEU A 303 -16.89 15.52 -3.76
C LEU A 303 -15.93 15.02 -2.68
N THR A 304 -16.00 13.73 -2.33
CA THR A 304 -15.17 13.12 -1.30
C THR A 304 -13.68 13.16 -1.65
N LEU A 305 -13.32 12.94 -2.92
CA LEU A 305 -11.91 12.85 -3.37
C LEU A 305 -11.44 14.08 -4.14
N MET A 306 -12.12 15.23 -4.02
CA MET A 306 -11.79 16.43 -4.80
C MET A 306 -10.33 16.87 -4.62
N LEU A 307 -9.79 16.77 -3.40
CA LEU A 307 -8.41 17.17 -3.05
C LEU A 307 -7.41 16.00 -2.97
N ALA A 308 -7.81 14.79 -3.35
CA ALA A 308 -6.92 13.62 -3.28
C ALA A 308 -5.76 13.73 -4.29
N GLY A 309 -4.53 13.44 -3.86
CA GLY A 309 -3.34 13.54 -4.73
C GLY A 309 -2.04 13.65 -3.94
N GLY A 310 -0.94 13.89 -4.67
CA GLY A 310 0.37 14.12 -4.09
C GLY A 310 0.45 15.40 -3.26
N LYS A 311 1.55 15.58 -2.52
CA LYS A 311 1.80 16.82 -1.77
C LYS A 311 2.22 17.96 -2.68
N ASP A 312 2.94 17.64 -3.74
CA ASP A 312 3.34 18.51 -4.85
C ASP A 312 2.15 19.12 -5.62
N SER A 313 1.10 18.34 -5.84
CA SER A 313 -0.10 18.77 -6.55
C SER A 313 -1.15 19.42 -5.64
N TYR A 314 -1.03 19.30 -4.32
CA TYR A 314 -1.99 19.82 -3.36
C TYR A 314 -2.26 21.32 -3.49
N PRO A 315 -1.25 22.21 -3.55
CA PRO A 315 -1.48 23.66 -3.64
C PRO A 315 -2.28 24.05 -4.88
N VAL A 316 -1.96 23.43 -6.03
CA VAL A 316 -2.65 23.67 -7.31
C VAL A 316 -4.10 23.21 -7.25
N MET A 317 -4.36 22.02 -6.69
CA MET A 317 -5.72 21.51 -6.52
C MET A 317 -6.53 22.38 -5.55
N TYR A 318 -5.91 22.83 -4.46
CA TYR A 318 -6.55 23.69 -3.46
C TYR A 318 -6.93 25.05 -4.06
N GLU A 319 -5.98 25.72 -4.73
CA GLU A 319 -6.22 27.02 -5.37
C GLU A 319 -7.33 26.95 -6.42
N LYS A 320 -7.39 25.86 -7.20
CA LYS A 320 -8.47 25.65 -8.17
C LYS A 320 -9.86 25.59 -7.51
N ILE A 321 -9.97 25.12 -6.27
CA ILE A 321 -11.25 24.91 -5.57
C ILE A 321 -11.65 26.12 -4.72
N PHE A 322 -10.68 26.76 -4.05
CA PHE A 322 -10.92 27.85 -3.10
C PHE A 322 -10.57 29.24 -3.64
N GLY A 323 -9.88 29.34 -4.78
CA GLY A 323 -9.49 30.60 -5.40
C GLY A 323 -8.32 31.31 -4.71
N HIS A 324 -7.68 30.65 -3.75
CA HIS A 324 -6.46 31.12 -3.07
C HIS A 324 -5.57 29.91 -2.70
N PRO A 325 -4.25 30.10 -2.56
CA PRO A 325 -3.37 29.01 -2.13
C PRO A 325 -3.63 28.61 -0.66
N PRO A 326 -3.24 27.37 -0.26
CA PRO A 326 -3.23 26.97 1.13
C PRO A 326 -2.11 27.70 1.90
N ARG A 327 -2.10 27.61 3.24
CA ARG A 327 -1.05 28.26 4.04
C ARG A 327 0.32 27.67 3.74
N VAL A 328 0.40 26.36 3.54
CA VAL A 328 1.64 25.65 3.22
C VAL A 328 1.63 25.20 1.77
N VAL A 329 2.42 25.88 0.94
CA VAL A 329 2.55 25.61 -0.49
C VAL A 329 3.67 24.61 -0.83
N ALA A 330 4.59 24.34 0.10
CA ALA A 330 5.67 23.37 -0.08
C ALA A 330 5.97 22.65 1.22
N ALA A 331 6.22 21.34 1.14
CA ALA A 331 6.75 20.56 2.25
C ALA A 331 8.27 20.76 2.32
N GLU A 332 8.71 21.85 2.94
CA GLU A 332 10.14 22.04 3.22
C GLU A 332 10.59 21.03 4.28
N LEU A 333 11.55 20.18 3.92
CA LEU A 333 12.23 19.35 4.91
C LEU A 333 12.93 20.28 5.91
N PRO A 334 12.80 20.06 7.23
CA PRO A 334 13.57 20.84 8.19
C PRO A 334 15.05 20.67 7.84
N GLY A 335 15.71 21.77 7.50
CA GLY A 335 17.14 21.78 7.23
C GLY A 335 17.92 21.19 8.41
N GLU A 336 19.16 20.75 8.15
CA GLU A 336 20.05 20.22 9.21
C GLU A 336 19.99 21.12 10.44
N ARG A 337 19.37 20.62 11.52
CA ARG A 337 19.44 21.29 12.82
C ARG A 337 20.91 21.27 13.23
N LYS A 338 21.60 22.39 13.05
CA LYS A 338 22.89 22.63 13.70
C LYS A 338 22.65 22.58 15.20
N VAL A 339 22.85 21.41 15.79
CA VAL A 339 22.91 21.26 17.23
C VAL A 339 24.08 22.12 17.68
N LYS A 340 23.78 23.31 18.23
CA LYS A 340 24.77 24.10 18.94
C LYS A 340 25.13 23.31 20.19
N TYR A 341 26.24 22.59 20.15
CA TYR A 341 26.88 22.16 21.38
C TYR A 341 27.32 23.45 22.09
N SER A 342 26.67 23.77 23.22
CA SER A 342 27.19 24.76 24.16
C SER A 342 28.53 24.22 24.67
N SER A 343 29.60 24.93 24.32
CA SER A 343 30.97 24.72 24.79
C SER A 343 31.10 24.87 26.30
#